data_AF-A0A0G0PNN4-F1
#
_entry.id   AF-A0A0G0PNN4-F1
#
_cell.length_a   1.000
_cell.length_b   1.000
_cell.length_c   1.000
_cell.angle_alpha   90.00
_cell.angle_beta   90.00
_cell.angle_gamma   90.00
#
_symmetry.space_group_name_H-M   'P 1'
#
loop_
_entity.id
_entity.type
_entity.pdbx_description
1 polymer ?
#
loop_
_entity_poly.entity_id
_entity_poly.type
_entity_poly.pdbx_seq_one_letter_code
_entity_poly.pdbx_strand_id
1 'polypeptide(L)'
;MINILVAGEGGQGVQSIAKIINTSVDESSKESCYLPSFGVEQRGGVSLAFLRIDAKKILYPRFDKADIIAALCSRSIDSIKDYIKDDTFLIYDGSIVENSVLDQIKPKVKKYINILANNIAIKKYSVKSANMLMLGGVVAQLIDVNLSIIENNIKNEFKDKIAENPEIGTMNINAFHEGLNIAKSFDQSSEELVGKPAHEIKTEYKDDKKSWIRFPEYCKGCGLCLVRCPVQALHFSKEVGFLGNPLPEIDIDKCITCGQCEQICPDGAIKVEKS
;
A
#
# COMPACT_ATOMS: atom_id res chain seq x y z
N MET A 1 10.09 -0.10 -7.25
CA MET A 1 9.42 1.00 -6.54
C MET A 1 8.44 0.44 -5.52
N ILE A 2 8.47 0.96 -4.30
CA ILE A 2 7.51 0.67 -3.24
C ILE A 2 7.00 1.99 -2.65
N ASN A 3 5.68 2.09 -2.46
CA ASN A 3 4.96 3.23 -1.92
C ASN A 3 4.48 2.88 -0.50
N ILE A 4 4.89 3.68 0.48
CA ILE A 4 4.58 3.48 1.89
C ILE A 4 3.85 4.71 2.41
N LEU A 5 2.68 4.51 3.02
CA LEU A 5 1.91 5.57 3.66
C LEU A 5 1.86 5.33 5.17
N VAL A 6 2.38 6.26 5.95
CA VAL A 6 2.23 6.25 7.41
C VAL A 6 1.18 7.29 7.78
N ALA A 7 0.20 6.90 8.59
CA ALA A 7 -0.97 7.71 8.91
C ALA A 7 -1.28 7.65 10.41
N GLY A 8 -1.59 8.79 11.00
CA GLY A 8 -1.88 8.91 12.42
C GLY A 8 -2.23 10.34 12.80
N GLU A 9 -2.03 10.70 14.05
CA GLU A 9 -2.21 12.06 14.56
C GLU A 9 -0.89 12.74 14.92
N GLY A 10 -0.91 14.07 14.97
CA GLY A 10 0.19 14.86 15.50
C GLY A 10 0.64 14.36 16.89
N GLY A 11 1.92 14.05 17.03
CA GLY A 11 2.50 13.54 18.27
C GLY A 11 2.63 12.01 18.35
N GLN A 12 1.99 11.25 17.46
CA GLN A 12 2.12 9.78 17.42
C GLN A 12 3.40 9.29 16.72
N GLY A 13 4.23 10.19 16.19
CA GLY A 13 5.52 9.83 15.56
C GLY A 13 5.45 9.43 14.09
N VAL A 14 4.34 9.68 13.38
CA VAL A 14 4.18 9.43 11.93
C VAL A 14 5.37 9.92 11.11
N GLN A 15 5.77 11.18 11.32
CA GLN A 15 6.85 11.80 10.57
C GLN A 15 8.22 11.21 10.93
N SER A 16 8.44 10.84 12.20
CA SER A 16 9.70 10.21 12.63
C SER A 16 9.86 8.82 12.01
N ILE A 17 8.78 8.02 11.92
CA ILE A 17 8.82 6.72 11.23
C ILE A 17 9.27 6.91 9.79
N ALA A 18 8.64 7.81 9.05
CA ALA A 18 8.95 8.03 7.64
C ALA A 18 10.37 8.59 7.44
N LYS A 19 10.80 9.55 8.27
CA LYS A 19 12.16 10.11 8.23
C LYS A 19 13.23 9.06 8.47
N ILE A 20 13.08 8.22 9.51
CA ILE A 20 14.04 7.17 9.84
C ILE A 20 14.20 6.20 8.66
N ILE A 21 13.09 5.79 8.02
CA ILE A 21 13.17 4.91 6.86
C ILE A 21 13.84 5.63 5.70
N ASN A 22 13.45 6.87 5.39
CA ASN A 22 14.02 7.66 4.29
C ASN A 22 15.54 7.80 4.43
N THR A 23 16.03 8.32 5.56
CA THR A 23 17.47 8.51 5.78
C THR A 23 18.24 7.20 5.74
N SER A 24 17.67 6.13 6.30
CA SER A 24 18.31 4.81 6.28
C SER A 24 18.40 4.20 4.88
N VAL A 25 17.42 4.48 4.03
CA VAL A 25 17.42 4.01 2.63
C VAL A 25 18.40 4.82 1.79
N ASP A 26 18.44 6.14 1.96
CA ASP A 26 19.39 7.02 1.27
C ASP A 26 20.84 6.64 1.59
N GLU A 27 21.13 6.29 2.86
CA GLU A 27 22.45 5.78 3.27
C GLU A 27 22.80 4.41 2.65
N SER A 28 21.81 3.64 2.22
CA SER A 28 21.99 2.32 1.58
C SER A 28 22.18 2.38 0.05
N SER A 29 22.45 3.57 -0.51
CA SER A 29 22.62 3.81 -1.96
C SER A 29 21.38 3.48 -2.81
N LYS A 30 20.19 3.54 -2.20
CA LYS A 30 18.89 3.49 -2.88
C LYS A 30 18.27 4.88 -2.88
N GLU A 31 17.38 5.13 -3.83
CA GLU A 31 16.66 6.41 -3.89
C GLU A 31 15.41 6.34 -3.02
N SER A 32 15.26 7.28 -2.10
CA SER A 32 14.02 7.47 -1.36
C SER A 32 13.50 8.90 -1.45
N CYS A 33 12.19 9.05 -1.31
CA CYS A 33 11.56 10.36 -1.30
C CYS A 33 10.43 10.39 -0.27
N TYR A 34 10.49 11.37 0.62
CA TYR A 34 9.54 11.56 1.70
C TYR A 34 8.80 12.90 1.54
N LEU A 35 7.47 12.86 1.67
CA LEU A 35 6.60 14.03 1.68
C LEU A 35 5.67 13.99 2.90
N PRO A 36 5.81 14.94 3.85
CA PRO A 36 4.82 15.12 4.89
C PRO A 36 3.54 15.75 4.34
N SER A 37 2.39 15.34 4.88
CA SER A 37 1.11 16.00 4.64
C SER A 37 0.37 16.15 5.96
N PHE A 38 -0.04 17.37 6.28
CA PHE A 38 -0.75 17.71 7.51
C PHE A 38 -2.16 18.18 7.17
N GLY A 39 -3.11 17.86 8.04
CA GLY A 39 -4.41 18.50 8.01
C GLY A 39 -4.32 20.01 8.32
N VAL A 40 -5.46 20.69 8.19
CA VAL A 40 -5.57 22.14 8.44
C VAL A 40 -5.55 22.49 9.94
N GLU A 41 -5.61 21.48 10.82
CA GLU A 41 -5.71 21.66 12.26
C GLU A 41 -4.36 22.02 12.91
N GLN A 42 -4.37 23.01 13.80
CA GLN A 42 -3.14 23.48 14.46
C GLN A 42 -2.53 22.49 15.48
N ARG A 43 -3.32 21.56 16.05
CA ARG A 43 -2.86 20.52 16.98
C ARG A 43 -3.71 19.25 16.83
N GLY A 44 -3.08 18.08 16.90
CA GLY A 44 -3.79 16.78 16.89
C GLY A 44 -4.56 16.48 15.61
N GLY A 45 -4.27 17.20 14.52
CA GLY A 45 -4.79 16.89 13.18
C GLY A 45 -4.21 15.59 12.64
N VAL A 46 -4.88 15.04 11.62
CA VAL A 46 -4.37 13.87 10.91
C VAL A 46 -3.06 14.24 10.23
N SER A 47 -2.06 13.39 10.42
CA SER A 47 -0.75 13.49 9.85
C SER A 47 -0.51 12.29 8.95
N LEU A 48 -0.18 12.56 7.69
CA LEU A 48 0.21 11.56 6.71
C LEU A 48 1.70 11.76 6.36
N ALA A 49 2.39 10.68 6.09
CA ALA A 49 3.73 10.69 5.55
C ALA A 49 3.78 9.74 4.35
N PHE A 50 4.02 10.31 3.18
CA PHE A 50 4.23 9.57 1.94
C PHE A 50 5.72 9.25 1.81
N LEU A 51 6.04 8.00 1.56
CA LEU A 51 7.40 7.55 1.34
C LEU A 51 7.44 6.68 0.08
N ARG A 52 8.37 7.01 -0.83
CA ARG A 52 8.70 6.18 -1.99
C ARG A 52 10.11 5.68 -1.85
N ILE A 53 10.33 4.41 -2.18
CA ILE A 53 11.67 3.82 -2.28
C ILE A 53 11.77 3.16 -3.64
N ASP A 54 12.84 3.42 -4.36
CA ASP A 54 13.10 2.78 -5.65
C ASP A 54 14.60 2.60 -5.91
N ALA A 55 14.93 1.67 -6.81
CA ALA A 55 16.30 1.51 -7.31
C ALA A 55 16.68 2.59 -8.34
N LYS A 56 15.69 3.33 -8.84
CA LYS A 56 15.84 4.41 -9.82
C LYS A 56 15.45 5.74 -9.19
N LYS A 57 15.91 6.84 -9.80
CA LYS A 57 15.59 8.19 -9.38
C LYS A 57 14.07 8.42 -9.29
N ILE A 58 13.62 8.96 -8.16
CA ILE A 58 12.23 9.32 -7.92
C ILE A 58 11.99 10.77 -8.34
N LEU A 59 11.03 10.99 -9.24
CA LEU A 59 10.71 12.34 -9.76
C LEU A 59 9.61 13.04 -8.99
N TYR A 60 8.71 12.28 -8.35
CA TYR A 60 7.57 12.82 -7.64
C TYR A 60 7.28 11.98 -6.38
N PRO A 61 7.11 12.59 -5.20
CA PRO A 61 6.96 11.85 -3.94
C PRO A 61 5.57 11.25 -3.71
N ARG A 62 4.52 11.87 -4.25
CA ARG A 62 3.13 11.47 -3.96
C ARG A 62 2.66 10.36 -4.89
N PHE A 63 1.77 9.51 -4.40
CA PHE A 63 1.21 8.35 -5.10
C PHE A 63 -0.29 8.22 -4.84
N ASP A 64 -1.00 7.58 -5.77
CA ASP A 64 -2.44 7.32 -5.64
C ASP A 64 -2.74 6.07 -4.82
N LYS A 65 -1.83 5.08 -4.82
CA LYS A 65 -1.98 3.79 -4.12
C LYS A 65 -0.71 3.40 -3.38
N ALA A 66 -0.88 2.87 -2.18
CA ALA A 66 0.19 2.41 -1.31
C ALA A 66 0.34 0.90 -1.36
N ASP A 67 1.58 0.42 -1.35
CA ASP A 67 1.90 -1.00 -1.17
C ASP A 67 1.84 -1.37 0.32
N ILE A 68 2.31 -0.47 1.19
CA ILE A 68 2.27 -0.64 2.64
C ILE A 68 1.58 0.57 3.27
N ILE A 69 0.63 0.34 4.17
CA ILE A 69 0.03 1.39 4.99
C ILE A 69 0.24 1.07 6.47
N ALA A 70 0.76 2.03 7.22
CA ALA A 70 0.84 1.97 8.68
C ALA A 70 -0.15 2.96 9.32
N ALA A 71 -1.20 2.46 9.97
CA ALA A 71 -2.25 3.24 10.61
C ALA A 71 -2.12 3.24 12.14
N LEU A 72 -1.85 4.40 12.72
CA LEU A 72 -1.56 4.58 14.15
C LEU A 72 -2.79 4.99 14.97
N CYS A 73 -3.90 5.37 14.32
CA CYS A 73 -5.14 5.71 15.01
C CYS A 73 -6.38 5.57 14.11
N SER A 74 -7.56 5.40 14.73
CA SER A 74 -8.85 5.31 14.03
C SER A 74 -9.14 6.50 13.12
N ARG A 75 -8.82 7.72 13.57
CA ARG A 75 -9.09 8.96 12.80
C ARG A 75 -8.30 9.05 11.49
N SER A 76 -7.17 8.35 11.41
CA SER A 76 -6.37 8.29 10.18
C SER A 76 -6.94 7.35 9.12
N ILE A 77 -7.86 6.45 9.49
CA ILE A 77 -8.40 5.43 8.58
C ILE A 77 -9.16 6.07 7.41
N ASP A 78 -9.96 7.11 7.67
CA ASP A 78 -10.68 7.82 6.62
C ASP A 78 -9.74 8.41 5.57
N SER A 79 -8.59 8.93 6.02
CA SER A 79 -7.59 9.53 5.14
C SER A 79 -6.78 8.53 4.32
N ILE A 80 -6.74 7.25 4.71
CA ILE A 80 -6.00 6.21 3.97
C ILE A 80 -6.86 5.43 2.97
N LYS A 81 -8.20 5.49 3.07
CA LYS A 81 -9.16 4.71 2.26
C LYS A 81 -8.88 4.79 0.77
N ASP A 82 -8.58 5.99 0.27
CA ASP A 82 -8.37 6.23 -1.15
C ASP A 82 -7.02 5.73 -1.65
N TYR A 83 -6.08 5.42 -0.74
CA TYR A 83 -4.75 4.92 -1.06
C TYR A 83 -4.64 3.39 -1.02
N ILE A 84 -5.71 2.69 -0.61
CA ILE A 84 -5.74 1.22 -0.57
C ILE A 84 -5.98 0.66 -1.98
N LYS A 85 -5.24 -0.40 -2.31
CA LYS A 85 -5.41 -1.31 -3.44
C LYS A 85 -5.42 -2.76 -2.92
N ASP A 86 -5.80 -3.71 -3.77
CA ASP A 86 -6.07 -5.10 -3.36
C ASP A 86 -4.88 -5.79 -2.68
N ASP A 87 -3.65 -5.49 -3.10
CA ASP A 87 -2.40 -6.03 -2.57
C ASP A 87 -1.75 -5.14 -1.49
N THR A 88 -2.42 -4.07 -1.04
CA THR A 88 -1.93 -3.25 0.07
C THR A 88 -1.77 -4.11 1.33
N PHE A 89 -0.61 -3.98 1.97
CA PHE A 89 -0.33 -4.56 3.28
C PHE A 89 -0.62 -3.53 4.37
N LEU A 90 -1.61 -3.79 5.22
CA LEU A 90 -2.00 -2.89 6.31
C LEU A 90 -1.36 -3.31 7.64
N ILE A 91 -0.62 -2.39 8.25
CA ILE A 91 -0.09 -2.49 9.61
C ILE A 91 -0.87 -1.51 10.45
N TYR A 92 -1.48 -1.96 11.55
CA TYR A 92 -2.26 -1.03 12.38
C TYR A 92 -2.08 -1.29 13.87
N ASP A 93 -2.26 -0.23 14.67
CA ASP A 93 -2.28 -0.35 16.13
C ASP A 93 -3.68 -0.69 16.64
N GLY A 94 -3.97 -1.98 16.84
CA GLY A 94 -5.27 -2.42 17.37
C GLY A 94 -5.53 -2.07 18.83
N SER A 95 -4.59 -1.41 19.52
CA SER A 95 -4.84 -0.80 20.84
C SER A 95 -5.60 0.53 20.72
N ILE A 96 -5.53 1.19 19.56
CA ILE A 96 -6.08 2.52 19.30
C ILE A 96 -7.11 2.48 18.16
N VAL A 97 -6.85 1.66 17.13
CA VAL A 97 -7.71 1.50 15.96
C VAL A 97 -8.89 0.60 16.32
N GLU A 98 -10.09 1.17 16.26
CA GLU A 98 -11.33 0.45 16.56
C GLU A 98 -11.72 -0.49 15.41
N ASN A 99 -12.28 -1.67 15.76
CA ASN A 99 -12.76 -2.64 14.77
C ASN A 99 -13.86 -2.04 13.87
N SER A 100 -14.72 -1.18 14.41
CA SER A 100 -15.82 -0.50 13.69
C SER A 100 -15.34 0.30 12.47
N VAL A 101 -14.16 0.91 12.57
CA VAL A 101 -13.56 1.70 11.49
C VAL A 101 -12.74 0.80 10.57
N LEU A 102 -12.07 -0.20 11.15
CA LEU A 102 -11.25 -1.16 10.42
C LEU A 102 -12.08 -2.06 9.48
N ASP A 103 -13.29 -2.44 9.88
CA ASP A 103 -14.20 -3.27 9.08
C ASP A 103 -14.66 -2.57 7.79
N GLN A 104 -14.51 -1.25 7.69
CA GLN A 104 -14.79 -0.48 6.47
C GLN A 104 -13.69 -0.63 5.41
N ILE A 105 -12.47 -0.97 5.84
CA ILE A 105 -11.29 -1.09 4.97
C ILE A 105 -10.81 -2.53 4.81
N LYS A 106 -11.03 -3.42 5.79
CA LYS A 106 -10.66 -4.84 5.72
C LYS A 106 -11.10 -5.53 4.42
N PRO A 107 -12.32 -5.34 3.90
CA PRO A 107 -12.74 -5.99 2.65
C PRO A 107 -11.89 -5.58 1.43
N LYS A 108 -11.18 -4.44 1.51
CA LYS A 108 -10.34 -3.89 0.45
C LYS A 108 -8.86 -4.22 0.62
N VAL A 109 -8.46 -4.85 1.73
CA VAL A 109 -7.07 -5.12 2.09
C VAL A 109 -6.88 -6.62 2.22
N LYS A 110 -6.10 -7.23 1.33
CA LYS A 110 -5.87 -8.69 1.34
C LYS A 110 -4.97 -9.16 2.49
N LYS A 111 -4.05 -8.31 2.96
CA LYS A 111 -3.10 -8.66 4.04
C LYS A 111 -3.03 -7.57 5.09
N TYR A 112 -3.15 -7.97 6.35
CA TYR A 112 -3.00 -7.04 7.47
C TYR A 112 -2.36 -7.70 8.68
N ILE A 113 -1.69 -6.88 9.48
CA ILE A 113 -1.16 -7.23 10.78
C ILE A 113 -1.62 -6.22 11.83
N ASN A 114 -1.99 -6.76 12.99
CA ASN A 114 -2.27 -5.99 14.18
C ASN A 114 -1.03 -5.99 15.09
N ILE A 115 -0.46 -4.82 15.36
CA ILE A 115 0.56 -4.64 16.38
C ILE A 115 -0.09 -3.85 17.50
N LEU A 116 -0.23 -4.44 18.70
CA LEU A 116 -0.78 -3.72 19.86
C LEU A 116 0.25 -2.72 20.43
N ALA A 117 0.69 -1.77 19.61
CA ALA A 117 1.88 -0.97 19.82
C ALA A 117 1.75 -0.10 21.08
N ASN A 118 0.63 0.60 21.26
CA ASN A 118 0.40 1.41 22.46
C ASN A 118 0.36 0.56 23.74
N ASN A 119 -0.31 -0.60 23.72
CA ASN A 119 -0.39 -1.48 24.89
C ASN A 119 0.99 -2.06 25.27
N ILE A 120 1.77 -2.49 24.27
CA ILE A 120 3.13 -3.01 24.49
C ILE A 120 4.04 -1.88 25.01
N ALA A 121 3.94 -0.69 24.42
CA ALA A 121 4.72 0.47 24.80
C ALA A 121 4.44 0.90 26.26
N ILE A 122 3.18 0.97 26.68
CA ILE A 122 2.79 1.25 28.07
C ILE A 122 3.34 0.21 29.03
N LYS A 123 3.28 -1.07 28.66
CA LYS A 123 3.61 -2.18 29.55
C LYS A 123 5.12 -2.38 29.74
N LYS A 124 5.92 -2.17 28.68
CA LYS A 124 7.34 -2.55 28.65
C LYS A 124 8.31 -1.38 28.47
N TYR A 125 7.84 -0.27 27.90
CA TYR A 125 8.69 0.84 27.48
C TYR A 125 8.10 2.17 27.98
N SER A 126 7.96 3.13 27.07
CA SER A 126 7.26 4.38 27.30
C SER A 126 6.15 4.52 26.28
N VAL A 127 5.06 5.23 26.63
CA VAL A 127 3.96 5.55 25.69
C VAL A 127 4.50 6.15 24.37
N LYS A 128 5.60 6.92 24.45
CA LYS A 128 6.23 7.59 23.31
C LYS A 128 6.98 6.64 22.38
N SER A 129 7.19 5.37 22.76
CA SER A 129 7.89 4.35 21.97
C SER A 129 6.96 3.51 21.10
N ALA A 130 5.64 3.76 21.12
CA ALA A 130 4.67 3.04 20.28
C ALA A 130 4.97 3.18 18.77
N ASN A 131 5.49 4.34 18.36
CA ASN A 131 5.92 4.57 16.99
C ASN A 131 7.08 3.66 16.54
N MET A 132 7.95 3.24 17.47
CA MET A 132 9.07 2.34 17.17
C MET A 132 8.58 0.91 16.90
N LEU A 133 7.57 0.45 17.64
CA LEU A 133 6.91 -0.83 17.37
C LEU A 133 6.29 -0.84 15.96
N MET A 134 5.62 0.26 15.58
CA MET A 134 5.06 0.41 14.24
C MET A 134 6.15 0.52 13.15
N LEU A 135 7.25 1.23 13.41
CA LEU A 135 8.42 1.28 12.54
C LEU A 135 8.99 -0.12 12.30
N GLY A 136 9.15 -0.92 13.36
CA GLY A 136 9.61 -2.31 13.28
C GLY A 136 8.69 -3.15 12.38
N GLY A 137 7.38 -2.94 12.52
CA GLY A 137 6.38 -3.57 11.66
C GLY A 137 6.58 -3.25 10.18
N VAL A 138 6.75 -1.96 9.84
CA VAL A 138 6.97 -1.52 8.45
C VAL A 138 8.29 -2.06 7.91
N VAL A 139 9.38 -1.91 8.66
CA VAL A 139 10.73 -2.35 8.24
C VAL A 139 10.79 -3.86 8.03
N ALA A 140 10.03 -4.65 8.78
CA ALA A 140 9.95 -6.10 8.56
C ALA A 140 9.40 -6.48 7.17
N GLN A 141 8.63 -5.60 6.53
CA GLN A 141 8.09 -5.81 5.19
C GLN A 141 9.01 -5.28 4.07
N LEU A 142 10.12 -4.62 4.43
CA LEU A 142 11.06 -4.07 3.45
C LEU A 142 12.20 -5.06 3.19
N ILE A 143 12.56 -5.19 1.91
CA ILE A 143 13.66 -6.05 1.46
C ILE A 143 14.94 -5.22 1.35
N ASP A 144 16.08 -5.83 1.67
CA ASP A 144 17.41 -5.21 1.59
C ASP A 144 17.52 -3.89 2.37
N VAL A 145 17.03 -3.89 3.63
CA VAL A 145 17.26 -2.80 4.58
C VAL A 145 18.25 -3.27 5.63
N ASN A 146 19.32 -2.50 5.82
CA ASN A 146 20.32 -2.79 6.85
C ASN A 146 19.80 -2.33 8.22
N LEU A 147 19.54 -3.28 9.12
CA LEU A 147 19.00 -3.00 10.45
C LEU A 147 19.93 -2.13 11.31
N SER A 148 21.25 -2.27 11.17
CA SER A 148 22.21 -1.44 11.90
C SER A 148 22.15 0.02 11.46
N ILE A 149 21.88 0.30 10.19
CA ILE A 149 21.65 1.66 9.68
C ILE A 149 20.37 2.24 10.29
N ILE A 150 19.30 1.44 10.35
CA ILE A 150 18.03 1.85 10.97
C ILE A 150 18.22 2.16 12.46
N GLU A 151 18.90 1.31 13.21
CA GLU A 151 19.20 1.52 14.63
C GLU A 151 19.99 2.82 14.87
N ASN A 152 20.99 3.11 14.03
CA ASN A 152 21.74 4.36 14.10
C ASN A 152 20.84 5.56 13.79
N ASN A 153 19.97 5.45 12.78
CA ASN A 153 19.04 6.51 12.41
C ASN A 153 17.96 6.75 13.49
N ILE A 154 17.52 5.71 14.20
CA ILE A 154 16.67 5.85 15.40
C ILE A 154 17.39 6.69 16.46
N LYS A 155 18.67 6.39 16.75
CA LYS A 155 19.45 7.18 17.72
C LYS A 155 19.63 8.63 17.26
N ASN A 156 19.86 8.85 15.96
CA ASN A 156 20.06 10.17 15.39
C ASN A 156 18.79 11.03 15.45
N GLU A 157 17.62 10.47 15.11
CA GLU A 157 16.33 11.18 15.15
C GLU A 157 15.98 11.63 16.58
N PHE A 158 16.40 10.87 17.61
CA PHE A 158 16.11 11.17 19.01
C PHE A 158 17.34 11.65 19.80
N LYS A 159 18.42 12.09 19.14
CA LYS A 159 19.70 12.43 19.78
C LYS A 159 19.58 13.39 20.95
N ASP A 160 18.74 14.43 20.81
CA ASP A 160 18.58 15.47 21.84
C ASP A 160 17.91 14.90 23.09
N LYS A 161 16.90 14.04 22.90
CA LYS A 161 16.21 13.34 24.00
C LYS A 161 17.09 12.28 24.65
N ILE A 162 17.94 11.61 23.87
CA ILE A 162 18.90 10.62 24.36
C ILE A 162 20.00 11.30 25.19
N ALA A 163 20.41 12.51 24.81
CA ALA A 163 21.35 13.31 25.61
C ALA A 163 20.75 13.68 26.98
N GLU A 164 19.44 13.93 27.05
CA GLU A 164 18.71 14.17 28.31
C GLU A 164 18.50 12.89 29.13
N ASN A 165 18.11 11.79 28.46
CA ASN A 165 17.92 10.49 29.08
C ASN A 165 18.40 9.35 28.16
N PRO A 166 19.59 8.77 28.44
CA PRO A 166 20.16 7.70 27.63
C PRO A 166 19.28 6.45 27.50
N GLU A 167 18.42 6.16 28.50
CA GLU A 167 17.53 5.00 28.47
C GLU A 167 16.53 5.05 27.30
N ILE A 168 16.16 6.25 26.83
CA ILE A 168 15.25 6.43 25.69
C ILE A 168 15.79 5.74 24.44
N GLY A 169 17.11 5.80 24.21
CA GLY A 169 17.74 5.17 23.06
C GLY A 169 17.57 3.65 23.11
N THR A 170 17.89 3.04 24.25
CA THR A 170 17.75 1.60 24.48
C THR A 170 16.28 1.16 24.38
N MET A 171 15.36 1.90 24.99
CA MET A 171 13.93 1.60 24.95
C MET A 171 13.39 1.64 23.51
N ASN A 172 13.77 2.65 22.72
CA ASN A 172 13.31 2.79 21.34
C ASN A 172 13.85 1.67 20.44
N ILE A 173 15.11 1.28 20.60
CA ILE A 173 15.71 0.17 19.85
C ILE A 173 15.04 -1.16 20.20
N ASN A 174 14.82 -1.43 21.50
CA ASN A 174 14.14 -2.64 21.94
C ASN A 174 12.69 -2.69 21.44
N ALA A 175 11.97 -1.56 21.52
CA ALA A 175 10.61 -1.44 20.98
C ALA A 175 10.58 -1.67 19.45
N PHE A 176 11.56 -1.13 18.72
CA PHE A 176 11.73 -1.38 17.30
C PHE A 176 11.92 -2.87 16.98
N HIS A 177 12.84 -3.55 17.65
CA HIS A 177 13.07 -4.99 17.45
C HIS A 177 11.86 -5.83 17.84
N GLU A 178 11.14 -5.46 18.89
CA GLU A 178 9.91 -6.17 19.26
C GLU A 178 8.84 -6.03 18.17
N GLY A 179 8.67 -4.84 17.59
CA GLY A 179 7.78 -4.61 16.46
C GLY A 179 8.19 -5.40 15.21
N LEU A 180 9.50 -5.45 14.93
CA LEU A 180 10.09 -6.24 13.85
C LEU A 180 9.81 -7.75 14.04
N ASN A 181 10.00 -8.25 15.25
CA ASN A 181 9.81 -9.67 15.57
C ASN A 181 8.33 -10.06 15.53
N ILE A 182 7.43 -9.19 16.00
CA ILE A 182 5.99 -9.37 15.85
C ILE A 182 5.67 -9.48 14.36
N ALA A 183 6.10 -8.52 13.53
CA ALA A 183 5.77 -8.57 12.11
C ALA A 183 6.33 -9.79 11.37
N LYS A 184 7.54 -10.26 11.74
CA LYS A 184 8.13 -11.48 11.20
C LYS A 184 7.44 -12.76 11.68
N SER A 185 6.91 -12.80 12.91
CA SER A 185 6.28 -14.01 13.46
C SER A 185 4.91 -14.30 12.86
N PHE A 186 4.25 -13.29 12.29
CA PHE A 186 3.04 -13.48 11.48
C PHE A 186 3.34 -14.11 10.10
N ASP A 187 4.62 -14.25 9.71
CA ASP A 187 5.05 -14.66 8.37
C ASP A 187 5.36 -16.16 8.24
N GLN A 188 4.55 -17.04 8.84
CA GLN A 188 4.59 -18.49 8.54
C GLN A 188 3.21 -19.11 8.31
N SER A 189 2.29 -18.39 7.65
CA SER A 189 1.12 -19.03 7.03
C SER A 189 0.61 -18.28 5.80
N SER A 190 1.43 -18.26 4.74
CA SER A 190 1.02 -18.56 3.36
C SER A 190 2.14 -18.07 2.43
N GLU A 191 2.85 -19.06 1.89
CA GLU A 191 3.80 -18.93 0.80
C GLU A 191 3.24 -18.03 -0.33
N GLU A 192 4.14 -17.27 -0.96
CA GLU A 192 3.93 -16.25 -2.01
C GLU A 192 3.85 -14.78 -1.53
N LEU A 193 5.00 -14.23 -1.12
CA LEU A 193 5.31 -12.79 -1.22
C LEU A 193 6.70 -12.52 -1.81
N VAL A 194 7.13 -13.36 -2.75
CA VAL A 194 7.93 -12.84 -3.85
C VAL A 194 6.93 -12.28 -4.86
N GLY A 195 7.07 -10.99 -5.19
CA GLY A 195 6.12 -10.28 -6.04
C GLY A 195 5.74 -11.08 -7.29
N LYS A 196 4.44 -11.35 -7.44
CA LYS A 196 3.86 -11.69 -8.73
C LYS A 196 3.37 -10.39 -9.36
N PRO A 197 3.72 -10.08 -10.63
CA PRO A 197 3.27 -8.86 -11.28
C PRO A 197 1.73 -8.78 -11.31
N ALA A 198 1.16 -7.58 -11.47
CA ALA A 198 -0.28 -7.39 -11.67
C ALA A 198 -0.74 -8.10 -12.96
N HIS A 199 -1.33 -9.29 -12.86
CA HIS A 199 -1.97 -10.01 -13.97
C HIS A 199 -2.52 -11.33 -13.43
N GLU A 200 -3.76 -11.36 -12.95
CA GLU A 200 -4.43 -12.66 -12.75
C GLU A 200 -5.96 -12.60 -12.86
N ILE A 201 -6.59 -11.42 -12.82
CA ILE A 201 -8.03 -11.30 -13.05
C ILE A 201 -8.29 -11.07 -14.54
N LYS A 202 -8.72 -12.13 -15.22
CA LYS A 202 -9.20 -12.06 -16.60
C LYS A 202 -10.65 -12.54 -16.70
N THR A 203 -11.46 -11.81 -17.45
CA THR A 203 -12.78 -12.29 -17.91
C THR A 203 -12.61 -12.76 -19.34
N GLU A 204 -12.84 -14.05 -19.59
CA GLU A 204 -12.63 -14.67 -20.90
C GLU A 204 -13.96 -15.16 -21.47
N TYR A 205 -14.23 -14.77 -22.71
CA TYR A 205 -15.35 -15.21 -23.53
C TYR A 205 -14.78 -15.99 -24.70
N LYS A 206 -15.20 -17.25 -24.88
CA LYS A 206 -14.63 -18.13 -25.89
C LYS A 206 -15.65 -19.05 -26.54
N ASP A 207 -15.37 -19.41 -27.78
CA ASP A 207 -15.96 -20.55 -28.48
C ASP A 207 -14.85 -21.49 -29.00
N ASP A 208 -15.18 -22.44 -29.89
CA ASP A 208 -14.22 -23.41 -30.43
C ASP A 208 -13.08 -22.80 -31.27
N LYS A 209 -13.18 -21.54 -31.72
CA LYS A 209 -12.27 -20.92 -32.69
C LYS A 209 -11.73 -19.56 -32.29
N LYS A 210 -12.29 -18.91 -31.26
CA LYS A 210 -11.92 -17.55 -30.86
C LYS A 210 -12.06 -17.35 -29.37
N SER A 211 -11.18 -16.50 -28.84
CA SER A 211 -11.27 -15.99 -27.48
C SER A 211 -11.21 -14.46 -27.48
N TRP A 212 -11.92 -13.88 -26.53
CA TRP A 212 -11.85 -12.46 -26.21
C TRP A 212 -11.68 -12.34 -24.71
N ILE A 213 -10.60 -11.70 -24.30
CA ILE A 213 -10.19 -11.59 -22.91
C ILE A 213 -10.20 -10.11 -22.53
N ARG A 214 -10.80 -9.82 -21.39
CA ARG A 214 -10.76 -8.51 -20.74
C ARG A 214 -9.98 -8.62 -19.44
N PHE A 215 -9.13 -7.63 -19.19
CA PHE A 215 -8.44 -7.43 -17.91
C PHE A 215 -9.16 -6.31 -17.14
N PRO A 216 -10.06 -6.64 -16.19
CA PRO A 216 -10.91 -5.65 -15.52
C PRO A 216 -10.11 -4.59 -14.76
N GLU A 217 -8.93 -4.97 -14.26
CA GLU A 217 -7.96 -4.10 -13.57
C GLU A 217 -7.43 -2.94 -14.45
N TYR A 218 -7.32 -3.15 -15.76
CA TYR A 218 -6.89 -2.13 -16.70
C TYR A 218 -8.05 -1.37 -17.34
N CYS A 219 -9.25 -1.95 -17.36
CA CYS A 219 -10.39 -1.37 -18.06
C CYS A 219 -10.99 -0.18 -17.30
N LYS A 220 -10.95 1.01 -17.93
CA LYS A 220 -11.56 2.24 -17.37
C LYS A 220 -13.04 2.41 -17.70
N GLY A 221 -13.62 1.53 -18.52
CA GLY A 221 -15.02 1.62 -18.95
C GLY A 221 -15.32 2.77 -19.93
N CYS A 222 -14.34 3.21 -20.72
CA CYS A 222 -14.45 4.38 -21.61
C CYS A 222 -15.32 4.17 -22.87
N GLY A 223 -15.65 2.92 -23.23
CA GLY A 223 -16.52 2.61 -24.36
C GLY A 223 -15.88 2.68 -25.76
N LEU A 224 -14.60 3.05 -25.89
CA LEU A 224 -13.92 3.16 -27.19
C LEU A 224 -13.95 1.85 -28.00
N CYS A 225 -13.82 0.71 -27.32
CA CYS A 225 -13.89 -0.62 -27.95
C CYS A 225 -15.28 -0.94 -28.51
N LEU A 226 -16.36 -0.47 -27.87
CA LEU A 226 -17.74 -0.61 -28.37
C LEU A 226 -17.92 0.18 -29.66
N VAL A 227 -17.53 1.47 -29.63
CA VAL A 227 -17.64 2.39 -30.78
C VAL A 227 -16.83 1.88 -31.96
N ARG A 228 -15.67 1.28 -31.70
CA ARG A 228 -14.78 0.79 -32.76
C ARG A 228 -15.17 -0.58 -33.31
N CYS A 229 -16.05 -1.32 -32.65
CA CYS A 229 -16.42 -2.66 -33.09
C CYS A 229 -17.24 -2.60 -34.40
N PRO A 230 -16.72 -3.07 -35.55
CA PRO A 230 -17.41 -2.94 -36.84
C PRO A 230 -18.68 -3.80 -36.95
N VAL A 231 -18.80 -4.81 -36.10
CA VAL A 231 -19.95 -5.74 -36.04
C VAL A 231 -20.79 -5.56 -34.79
N GLN A 232 -20.51 -4.51 -33.98
CA GLN A 232 -21.25 -4.19 -32.76
C GLN A 232 -21.42 -5.38 -31.79
N ALA A 233 -20.38 -6.22 -31.68
CA ALA A 233 -20.38 -7.37 -30.79
C ALA A 233 -20.18 -6.98 -29.31
N LEU A 234 -19.76 -5.74 -29.02
CA LEU A 234 -19.50 -5.27 -27.67
C LEU A 234 -20.64 -4.38 -27.17
N HIS A 235 -21.01 -4.56 -25.91
CA HIS A 235 -21.97 -3.72 -25.19
C HIS A 235 -21.51 -3.52 -23.74
N PHE A 236 -22.13 -2.58 -23.04
CA PHE A 236 -21.86 -2.43 -21.61
C PHE A 236 -22.62 -3.50 -20.83
N SER A 237 -21.89 -4.22 -19.99
CA SER A 237 -22.45 -5.19 -19.05
C SER A 237 -23.09 -4.49 -17.84
N LYS A 238 -23.73 -5.31 -16.99
CA LYS A 238 -24.12 -4.88 -15.63
C LYS A 238 -22.95 -4.91 -14.65
N GLU A 239 -21.83 -5.49 -15.04
CA GLU A 239 -20.60 -5.54 -14.25
C GLU A 239 -19.90 -4.18 -14.33
N VAL A 240 -19.47 -3.67 -13.18
CA VAL A 240 -18.78 -2.38 -13.07
C VAL A 240 -17.32 -2.60 -12.69
N GLY A 241 -16.42 -1.82 -13.29
CA GLY A 241 -14.99 -1.90 -13.02
C GLY A 241 -14.60 -1.15 -11.75
N PHE A 242 -13.29 -1.15 -11.43
CA PHE A 242 -12.73 -0.45 -10.26
C PHE A 242 -13.10 1.04 -10.18
N LEU A 243 -13.29 1.71 -11.33
CA LEU A 243 -13.72 3.12 -11.39
C LEU A 243 -15.25 3.32 -11.38
N GLY A 244 -16.03 2.26 -11.17
CA GLY A 244 -17.50 2.32 -11.13
C GLY A 244 -18.19 2.44 -12.49
N ASN A 245 -17.43 2.45 -13.60
CA ASN A 245 -17.99 2.46 -14.95
C ASN A 245 -18.36 1.04 -15.40
N PRO A 246 -19.46 0.87 -16.16
CA PRO A 246 -19.82 -0.41 -16.77
C PRO A 246 -18.67 -0.95 -17.64
N LEU A 247 -18.35 -2.23 -17.46
CA LEU A 247 -17.30 -2.87 -18.24
C LEU A 247 -17.85 -3.38 -19.58
N PRO A 248 -17.03 -3.36 -20.65
CA PRO A 248 -17.40 -3.94 -21.93
C PRO A 248 -17.55 -5.46 -21.80
N GLU A 249 -18.66 -6.00 -22.29
CA GLU A 249 -18.93 -7.42 -22.44
C GLU A 249 -19.19 -7.72 -23.91
N ILE A 250 -18.74 -8.90 -24.34
CA ILE A 250 -18.75 -9.30 -25.74
C ILE A 250 -19.77 -10.40 -25.99
N ASP A 251 -20.55 -10.24 -27.04
CA ASP A 251 -21.25 -11.31 -27.73
C ASP A 251 -20.21 -12.06 -28.59
N ILE A 252 -19.71 -13.18 -28.06
CA ILE A 252 -18.63 -13.92 -28.70
C ILE A 252 -19.07 -14.46 -30.07
N ASP A 253 -20.35 -14.83 -30.24
CA ASP A 253 -20.88 -15.37 -31.49
C ASP A 253 -20.82 -14.33 -32.61
N LYS A 254 -21.16 -13.06 -32.31
CA LYS A 254 -21.05 -11.95 -33.27
C LYS A 254 -19.61 -11.50 -33.54
N CYS A 255 -18.66 -11.81 -32.67
CA CYS A 255 -17.28 -11.36 -32.82
C CYS A 255 -16.60 -11.97 -34.06
N ILE A 256 -16.06 -11.13 -34.95
CA ILE A 256 -15.30 -11.56 -36.14
C ILE A 256 -13.78 -11.60 -35.92
N THR A 257 -13.30 -11.46 -34.69
CA THR A 257 -11.86 -11.48 -34.33
C THR A 257 -10.97 -10.47 -35.08
N CYS A 258 -11.51 -9.30 -35.45
CA CYS A 258 -10.75 -8.29 -36.19
C CYS A 258 -9.68 -7.53 -35.36
N GLY A 259 -9.68 -7.68 -34.03
CA GLY A 259 -8.68 -7.07 -33.13
C GLY A 259 -8.78 -5.55 -32.92
N GLN A 260 -9.74 -4.85 -33.56
CA GLN A 260 -9.81 -3.39 -33.46
C GLN A 260 -10.09 -2.87 -32.05
N CYS A 261 -10.83 -3.64 -31.23
CA CYS A 261 -11.10 -3.31 -29.83
C CYS A 261 -9.85 -3.42 -28.93
N GLU A 262 -8.94 -4.36 -29.22
CA GLU A 262 -7.63 -4.45 -28.58
C GLU A 262 -6.73 -3.29 -29.00
N GLN A 263 -6.64 -3.01 -30.30
CA GLN A 263 -5.80 -1.94 -30.86
C GLN A 263 -6.20 -0.53 -30.38
N ILE A 264 -7.50 -0.26 -30.23
CA ILE A 264 -7.98 1.07 -29.81
C ILE A 264 -7.90 1.27 -28.28
N CYS A 265 -7.65 0.21 -27.51
CA CYS A 265 -7.66 0.31 -26.06
C CYS A 265 -6.42 1.07 -25.56
N PRO A 266 -6.58 2.28 -24.96
CA PRO A 266 -5.43 3.07 -24.52
C PRO A 266 -4.69 2.42 -23.33
N ASP A 267 -5.37 1.57 -22.58
CA ASP A 267 -4.89 0.93 -21.36
C ASP A 267 -4.46 -0.54 -21.56
N GLY A 268 -4.54 -1.08 -22.80
CA GLY A 268 -4.20 -2.48 -23.07
C GLY A 268 -5.11 -3.51 -22.36
N ALA A 269 -6.34 -3.12 -22.01
CA ALA A 269 -7.25 -3.91 -21.18
C ALA A 269 -7.99 -5.06 -21.92
N ILE A 270 -7.73 -5.26 -23.21
CA ILE A 270 -8.43 -6.23 -24.06
C ILE A 270 -7.41 -7.03 -24.87
N LYS A 271 -7.60 -8.35 -24.94
CA LYS A 271 -6.86 -9.26 -25.82
C LYS A 271 -7.85 -10.03 -26.70
N VAL A 272 -7.57 -10.12 -28.00
CA VAL A 272 -8.35 -10.92 -28.95
C VAL A 272 -7.45 -12.02 -29.51
N GLU A 273 -7.88 -13.27 -29.41
CA GLU A 273 -7.15 -14.40 -29.98
C GLU A 273 -8.04 -15.19 -30.94
N LYS A 274 -7.40 -15.73 -31.97
CA LYS A 274 -7.99 -16.66 -32.91
C LYS A 274 -7.29 -18.00 -32.66
N SER A 275 -8.04 -18.98 -32.19
CA SER A 275 -7.54 -20.34 -31.93
C SER A 275 -7.32 -21.10 -33.24
#